data_AF-A0A9Q9E5Q5-F1
#
_entry.id   AF-A0A9Q9E5Q5-F1
#
_cell.length_a   1.000
_cell.length_b   1.000
_cell.length_c   1.000
_cell.angle_alpha   90.00
_cell.angle_beta   90.00
_cell.angle_gamma   90.00
#
_symmetry.space_group_name_H-M   'P 1'
#
loop_
_entity.id
_entity.type
_entity.pdbx_description
1 polymer ?
#
loop_
_entity_poly.entity_id
_entity_poly.type
_entity_poly.pdbx_seq_one_letter_code
_entity_poly.pdbx_strand_id
1 'polypeptide(L)'
;MFPGVTLTMSLRALEVIRDGDARVLLAADKPVSAAAHTAIIDNAIDATLTLAAAVKAAAAGNQEAARRVAEDLRLDELEVR
;
A
#
# COMPACT_ATOMS: atom_id res chain seq x y z
N MET A 1 9.96 3.79 -21.02
CA MET A 1 8.65 3.43 -20.43
C MET A 1 8.67 3.91 -18.99
N PHE A 2 7.88 4.92 -18.63
CA PHE A 2 7.93 5.50 -17.29
C PHE A 2 7.12 4.64 -16.31
N PRO A 3 7.73 4.10 -15.23
CA PRO A 3 7.04 3.22 -14.27
C PRO A 3 5.94 3.90 -13.44
N GLY A 4 5.77 5.23 -13.54
CA GLY A 4 4.76 5.97 -12.78
C GLY A 4 3.32 5.76 -13.25
N VAL A 5 3.12 5.39 -14.52
CA VAL A 5 1.77 5.18 -15.08
C VAL A 5 1.19 3.84 -14.62
N THR A 6 2.03 2.82 -14.35
CA THR A 6 1.55 1.50 -13.93
C THR A 6 1.19 1.45 -12.44
N LEU A 7 2.03 2.01 -11.56
CA LEU A 7 1.76 1.98 -10.12
C LEU A 7 0.48 2.73 -9.74
N THR A 8 0.31 3.94 -10.27
CA THR A 8 -0.88 4.77 -10.01
C THR A 8 -2.17 4.06 -10.43
N MET A 9 -2.15 3.37 -11.58
CA MET A 9 -3.30 2.60 -12.06
C MET A 9 -3.58 1.37 -11.20
N SER A 10 -2.54 0.67 -10.72
CA SER A 10 -2.69 -0.46 -9.80
C SER A 10 -3.27 -0.03 -8.46
N LEU A 11 -2.83 1.10 -7.89
CA LEU A 11 -3.38 1.63 -6.64
C LEU A 11 -4.86 2.05 -6.80
N ARG A 12 -5.20 2.70 -7.91
CA ARG A 12 -6.61 2.99 -8.27
C ARG A 12 -7.46 1.73 -8.36
N ALA A 13 -6.93 0.64 -8.92
CA ALA A 13 -7.65 -0.62 -8.98
C ALA A 13 -7.92 -1.20 -7.57
N LEU A 14 -6.96 -1.06 -6.65
CA LEU A 14 -7.14 -1.46 -5.25
C LEU A 14 -8.21 -0.62 -4.54
N GLU A 15 -8.28 0.69 -4.77
CA GLU A 15 -9.36 1.54 -4.23
C GLU A 15 -10.75 1.06 -4.70
N VAL A 16 -10.87 0.69 -5.97
CA VAL A 16 -12.13 0.15 -6.51
C VAL A 16 -12.50 -1.19 -5.88
N ILE A 17 -11.53 -2.09 -5.68
CA ILE A 17 -11.75 -3.38 -5.00
C ILE A 17 -12.19 -3.14 -3.55
N ARG A 18 -11.48 -2.26 -2.82
CA ARG A 18 -11.80 -1.88 -1.45
C ARG A 18 -13.25 -1.42 -1.31
N ASP A 19 -13.66 -0.49 -2.15
CA ASP A 19 -15.00 0.09 -2.08
C ASP A 19 -16.08 -0.92 -2.51
N GLY A 20 -15.77 -1.76 -3.52
CA GLY A 20 -16.65 -2.81 -4.01
C GLY A 20 -16.92 -3.89 -2.96
N ASP A 21 -15.86 -4.48 -2.42
CA ASP A 21 -15.95 -5.57 -1.46
C ASP A 21 -16.48 -5.09 -0.10
N ALA A 22 -16.12 -3.89 0.35
CA ALA A 22 -16.70 -3.29 1.55
C ALA A 22 -18.22 -3.11 1.42
N ARG A 23 -18.71 -2.67 0.25
CA ARG A 23 -20.16 -2.58 -0.03
C ARG A 23 -20.84 -3.94 0.01
N VAL A 24 -20.22 -4.98 -0.56
CA VAL A 24 -20.74 -6.36 -0.51
C VAL A 24 -20.81 -6.87 0.93
N LEU A 25 -19.78 -6.61 1.74
CA LEU A 25 -19.75 -7.00 3.15
C LEU A 25 -20.80 -6.26 3.99
N LEU A 26 -21.01 -4.97 3.74
CA LEU A 26 -22.07 -4.19 4.39
C LEU A 26 -23.47 -4.69 4.00
N ALA A 27 -23.69 -5.01 2.72
CA ALA A 27 -24.95 -5.59 2.26
C ALA A 27 -25.24 -6.97 2.88
N ALA A 28 -24.19 -7.69 3.31
CA ALA A 28 -24.29 -8.96 4.03
C ALA A 28 -24.36 -8.81 5.56
N ASP A 29 -24.58 -7.60 6.08
CA ASP A 29 -24.63 -7.27 7.52
C ASP A 29 -23.34 -7.64 8.29
N LYS A 30 -22.18 -7.45 7.63
CA LYS A 30 -20.85 -7.71 8.22
C LYS A 30 -20.03 -6.42 8.35
N PRO A 31 -20.45 -5.45 9.19
CA PRO A 31 -19.81 -4.14 9.28
C PRO A 31 -18.36 -4.22 9.80
N VAL A 32 -18.06 -5.13 10.73
CA VAL A 32 -16.70 -5.33 11.24
C VAL A 32 -15.78 -5.87 10.15
N SER A 33 -16.25 -6.81 9.33
CA SER A 33 -15.47 -7.34 8.21
C SER A 33 -15.25 -6.29 7.13
N ALA A 34 -16.26 -5.46 6.83
CA ALA A 34 -16.13 -4.35 5.89
C ALA A 34 -15.06 -3.35 6.37
N ALA A 35 -15.10 -2.96 7.65
CA ALA A 35 -14.11 -2.05 8.23
C ALA A 35 -12.70 -2.63 8.20
N ALA A 36 -12.54 -3.91 8.57
CA ALA A 36 -11.25 -4.60 8.50
C ALA A 36 -10.72 -4.69 7.06
N HIS A 37 -11.58 -5.02 6.10
CA HIS A 37 -11.22 -5.08 4.68
C HIS A 37 -10.73 -3.72 4.16
N THR A 38 -11.47 -2.65 4.46
CA THR A 38 -11.08 -1.27 4.12
C THR A 38 -9.73 -0.92 4.72
N ALA A 39 -9.53 -1.15 6.02
CA ALA A 39 -8.29 -0.83 6.70
C ALA A 39 -7.07 -1.60 6.14
N ILE A 40 -7.25 -2.88 5.78
CA ILE A 40 -6.17 -3.69 5.21
C ILE A 40 -5.73 -3.12 3.85
N ILE A 41 -6.67 -2.74 2.98
CA ILE A 41 -6.32 -2.21 1.66
C ILE A 41 -5.74 -0.80 1.78
N ASP A 42 -6.26 0.05 2.66
CA ASP A 42 -5.70 1.38 2.91
C ASP A 42 -4.24 1.28 3.38
N ASN A 43 -3.96 0.41 4.36
CA ASN A 43 -2.60 0.15 4.81
C ASN A 43 -1.69 -0.38 3.70
N ALA A 44 -2.20 -1.24 2.81
CA ALA A 44 -1.43 -1.75 1.68
C ALA A 44 -1.09 -0.66 0.65
N ILE A 45 -2.04 0.26 0.37
CA ILE A 45 -1.82 1.41 -0.50
C ILE A 45 -0.75 2.33 0.10
N ASP A 46 -0.89 2.67 1.39
CA ASP A 46 0.05 3.54 2.10
C ASP A 46 1.46 2.95 2.15
N ALA A 47 1.59 1.66 2.47
CA ALA A 47 2.87 0.96 2.47
C ALA A 47 3.51 0.97 1.07
N THR A 48 2.71 0.77 0.03
CA THR A 48 3.19 0.77 -1.36
C THR A 48 3.69 2.15 -1.79
N LEU A 49 2.95 3.22 -1.46
CA LEU A 49 3.37 4.60 -1.74
C LEU A 49 4.65 4.96 -0.99
N THR A 50 4.73 4.55 0.27
CA THR A 50 5.89 4.75 1.13
C THR A 50 7.12 4.06 0.54
N LEU A 51 7.01 2.77 0.16
CA LEU A 51 8.08 2.05 -0.51
C LEU A 51 8.48 2.69 -1.84
N ALA A 52 7.53 3.13 -2.66
CA ALA A 52 7.81 3.82 -3.91
C ALA A 52 8.60 5.12 -3.70
N ALA A 53 8.31 5.87 -2.62
CA ALA A 53 9.08 7.03 -2.22
C ALA A 53 10.52 6.66 -1.81
N ALA A 54 10.72 5.56 -1.07
CA ALA A 54 12.04 5.04 -0.70
C ALA A 54 12.86 4.68 -1.94
N VAL A 55 12.27 3.95 -2.89
CA VAL A 55 12.92 3.56 -4.14
C VAL A 55 13.31 4.79 -4.95
N LYS A 56 12.44 5.81 -5.01
CA LYS A 56 12.77 7.09 -5.67
C LYS A 56 13.93 7.80 -4.99
N ALA A 57 13.97 7.83 -3.66
CA ALA A 57 15.07 8.44 -2.91
C ALA A 57 16.40 7.70 -3.13
N ALA A 58 16.38 6.36 -3.09
CA ALA A 58 17.54 5.52 -3.38
C ALA A 58 18.06 5.73 -4.81
N ALA A 59 17.16 5.78 -5.80
CA ALA A 59 17.50 6.05 -7.20
C ALA A 59 18.11 7.46 -7.40
N ALA A 60 17.77 8.41 -6.53
CA ALA A 60 18.37 9.75 -6.51
C ALA A 60 19.69 9.82 -5.71
N GLY A 61 20.19 8.70 -5.19
CA GLY A 61 21.42 8.64 -4.39
C GLY A 61 21.24 9.05 -2.91
N ASN A 62 20.01 9.30 -2.46
CA ASN A 62 19.72 9.64 -1.07
C ASN A 62 19.41 8.37 -0.26
N GLN A 63 20.47 7.63 0.07
CA GLN A 63 20.36 6.36 0.81
C GLN A 63 19.79 6.55 2.22
N GLU A 64 20.05 7.69 2.86
CA GLU A 64 19.58 7.95 4.22
C GLU A 64 18.07 8.15 4.29
N ALA A 65 17.49 8.83 3.29
CA ALA A 65 16.05 8.94 3.15
C ALA A 65 15.41 7.58 2.84
N ALA A 66 16.03 6.76 1.99
CA ALA A 66 15.53 5.42 1.69
C ALA A 66 15.57 4.50 2.92
N ARG A 67 16.63 4.58 3.73
CA ARG A 67 16.79 3.77 4.96
C ARG A 67 15.73 4.11 6.01
N ARG A 68 15.48 5.40 6.27
CA ARG A 68 14.41 5.82 7.20
C ARG A 68 13.05 5.24 6.82
N VAL A 69 12.74 5.23 5.53
CA VAL A 69 11.47 4.69 5.05
C VAL A 69 11.38 3.16 5.23
N ALA A 70 12.50 2.43 5.06
CA ALA A 70 12.53 1.00 5.34
C ALA A 70 12.32 0.69 6.83
N GLU A 71 12.87 1.54 7.71
CA GLU A 71 12.69 1.46 9.17
C GLU A 71 11.24 1.79 9.58
N ASP A 72 10.63 2.84 9.01
CA ASP A 72 9.25 3.24 9.28
C ASP A 72 8.24 2.13 8.91
N LEU A 73 8.54 1.38 7.84
CA LEU A 73 7.75 0.22 7.41
C LEU A 73 8.11 -1.08 8.16
N ARG A 74 9.12 -1.05 9.03
CA ARG A 74 9.65 -2.22 9.76
C ARG A 74 9.95 -3.41 8.83
N LEU A 75 10.46 -3.12 7.62
CA LEU A 75 10.76 -4.15 6.62
C LEU A 75 11.92 -5.06 7.06
N ASP A 76 12.74 -4.59 7.99
CA ASP A 76 13.80 -5.35 8.66
C ASP A 76 13.29 -6.49 9.55
N GLU A 77 12.03 -6.42 9.98
CA GLU A 77 11.38 -7.46 10.78
C GLU A 77 10.65 -8.51 9.93
N LEU A 78 10.54 -8.29 8.62
CA LEU A 78 9.89 -9.21 7.68
C LEU A 78 10.93 -10.17 7.09
N GLU A 79 11.08 -11.35 7.69
CA GLU A 79 11.77 -12.45 7.01
C GLU A 79 10.91 -12.99 5.86
N VAL A 80 11.41 -12.85 4.62
CA VAL A 80 10.89 -13.63 3.49
C VAL A 80 11.40 -15.06 3.66
N ARG A 81 10.53 -15.95 4.11
CA ARG A 81 10.79 -17.40 4.17
C ARG A 81 10.45 -18.08 2.85
#